data_AF-A0A2V7XPF3-F1
#
_entry.id   AF-A0A2V7XPF3-F1
#
_cell.length_a   1.000
_cell.length_b   1.000
_cell.length_c   1.000
_cell.angle_alpha   90.00
_cell.angle_beta   90.00
_cell.angle_gamma   90.00
#
_symmetry.space_group_name_H-M   'P 1'
#
loop_
_entity.id
_entity.type
_entity.pdbx_description
1 polymer ?
#
loop_
_entity_poly.entity_id
_entity_poly.type
_entity_poly.pdbx_seq_one_letter_code
_entity_poly.pdbx_strand_id
1 'polypeptide(L)'
;MILRRFMPWFALASVVVALALLGPTPGTAGVARPGIDMVLDSLSKVRAPHDVALSPDGTRLAWIERVRAADGAERSTIRVARADGSGERTVT
;
A
#
# COMPACT_ATOMS: atom_id res chain seq x y z
N MET A 1 -4.34 -33.41 19.63
CA MET A 1 -3.76 -32.58 20.71
C MET A 1 -3.54 -31.19 20.14
N ILE A 2 -4.61 -30.38 20.20
CA ILE A 2 -4.71 -29.01 19.67
C ILE A 2 -4.29 -28.06 20.80
N LEU A 3 -3.39 -27.12 20.52
CA LEU A 3 -3.18 -25.99 21.44
C LEU A 3 -2.71 -24.72 20.70
N ARG A 4 -3.69 -23.82 20.52
CA ARG A 4 -3.67 -22.37 20.85
C ARG A 4 -2.50 -21.56 20.24
N ARG A 5 -2.74 -20.50 19.47
CA ARG A 5 -3.39 -19.29 19.99
C ARG A 5 -3.82 -18.37 18.81
N PHE A 6 -5.13 -18.35 18.54
CA PHE A 6 -5.79 -17.27 17.80
C PHE A 6 -5.54 -15.97 18.54
N MET A 7 -4.74 -15.08 17.95
CA MET A 7 -4.38 -13.79 18.55
C MET A 7 -5.38 -12.73 18.05
N PRO A 8 -6.05 -12.00 18.96
CA PRO A 8 -7.20 -11.16 18.60
C PRO A 8 -6.73 -9.82 17.99
N TRP A 9 -6.90 -9.70 16.68
CA TRP A 9 -6.63 -8.50 15.87
C TRP A 9 -7.53 -7.28 16.19
N PHE A 10 -8.50 -7.41 17.11
CA PHE A 10 -9.59 -6.43 17.27
C PHE A 10 -9.48 -5.47 18.45
N ALA A 11 -8.42 -5.52 19.28
CA ALA A 11 -8.42 -4.80 20.56
C ALA A 11 -7.93 -3.34 20.54
N LEU A 12 -7.50 -2.78 19.39
CA LEU A 12 -6.98 -1.40 19.33
C LEU A 12 -7.92 -0.37 18.68
N ALA A 13 -9.11 -0.76 18.24
CA ALA A 13 -10.03 0.14 17.53
C ALA A 13 -11.02 0.92 18.43
N SER A 14 -11.08 0.67 19.75
CA SER A 14 -12.22 1.15 20.57
C SER A 14 -12.03 2.46 21.35
N VAL A 15 -10.83 3.03 21.50
CA VAL A 15 -10.65 4.17 22.43
C VAL A 15 -10.90 5.55 21.80
N VAL A 16 -10.91 5.68 20.46
CA VAL A 16 -11.10 7.00 19.80
C VAL A 16 -12.58 7.44 19.75
N VAL A 17 -13.53 6.52 19.86
CA VAL A 17 -14.95 6.82 19.57
C VAL A 17 -15.66 7.61 20.69
N ALA A 18 -15.13 7.65 21.91
CA ALA A 18 -15.87 8.21 23.06
C ALA A 18 -15.61 9.70 23.37
N LEU A 19 -14.69 10.39 22.67
CA LEU A 19 -14.27 11.76 23.03
C LEU A 19 -14.43 12.79 21.89
N ALA A 20 -15.55 12.76 21.15
CA ALA A 20 -15.76 13.68 20.02
C ALA A 20 -17.19 14.26 19.90
N LEU A 21 -17.99 14.24 20.97
CA LEU A 21 -19.41 14.68 20.90
C LEU A 21 -19.65 16.19 21.13
N LEU A 22 -18.62 17.04 21.08
CA LEU A 22 -18.78 18.50 21.25
C LEU A 22 -17.85 19.31 20.32
N GLY A 23 -17.82 18.99 19.03
CA GLY A 23 -17.14 19.77 17.98
C GLY A 23 -18.15 20.40 17.01
N PRO A 24 -17.89 21.59 16.45
CA PRO A 24 -18.76 22.23 15.47
C PRO A 24 -18.99 21.26 14.30
N THR A 25 -20.26 21.09 13.90
CA THR A 25 -20.63 20.31 12.71
C THR A 25 -19.84 20.84 11.52
N PRO A 26 -18.86 20.12 10.95
CA PRO A 26 -18.28 20.52 9.70
C PRO A 26 -19.43 20.51 8.69
N GLY A 27 -19.71 21.68 8.12
CA GLY A 27 -20.66 21.83 7.04
C GLY A 27 -20.39 20.75 6.00
N THR A 28 -21.45 20.14 5.49
CA THR A 28 -21.41 19.13 4.45
C THR A 28 -20.72 19.70 3.23
N ALA A 29 -19.39 19.60 3.18
CA ALA A 29 -18.62 19.76 1.97
C ALA A 29 -19.12 18.64 1.06
N GLY A 30 -19.99 18.99 0.11
CA GLY A 30 -20.41 18.05 -0.93
C GLY A 30 -19.13 17.45 -1.50
N VAL A 31 -19.01 16.12 -1.44
CA VAL A 31 -17.85 15.38 -1.94
C VAL A 31 -17.64 15.84 -3.38
N ALA A 32 -16.67 16.75 -3.57
CA ALA A 32 -16.36 17.27 -4.88
C ALA A 32 -16.03 16.06 -5.75
N ARG A 33 -16.84 15.82 -6.78
CA ARG A 33 -16.65 14.66 -7.66
C ARG A 33 -15.22 14.77 -8.23
N PRO A 34 -14.36 13.75 -8.03
CA PRO A 34 -13.03 13.77 -8.60
C PRO A 34 -13.08 14.06 -10.09
N GLY A 35 -12.26 15.01 -10.55
CA GLY A 35 -12.03 15.20 -11.98
C GLY A 35 -11.40 13.95 -12.58
N ILE A 36 -11.64 13.71 -13.87
CA ILE A 36 -11.10 12.55 -14.59
C ILE A 36 -9.57 12.53 -14.50
N ASP A 37 -8.91 13.68 -14.61
CA ASP A 37 -7.45 13.81 -14.52
C ASP A 37 -6.90 13.31 -13.18
N MET A 38 -7.61 13.58 -12.08
CA MET A 38 -7.25 13.11 -10.74
C MET A 38 -7.34 11.59 -10.63
N VAL A 39 -8.38 11.01 -11.25
CA VAL A 39 -8.57 9.54 -11.27
C VAL A 39 -7.47 8.90 -12.11
N LEU A 40 -7.16 9.45 -13.29
CA LEU A 40 -6.10 8.95 -14.16
C LEU A 40 -4.72 9.03 -13.49
N ASP A 41 -4.40 10.14 -12.83
CA ASP A 41 -3.18 10.28 -12.04
C ASP A 41 -3.10 9.24 -10.91
N SER A 42 -4.22 9.00 -10.21
CA SER A 42 -4.29 7.99 -9.15
C SER A 42 -4.07 6.57 -9.70
N LEU A 43 -4.67 6.24 -10.84
CA LEU A 43 -4.50 4.94 -11.49
C LEU A 43 -3.06 4.76 -12.02
N SER A 44 -2.43 5.82 -12.49
CA SER A 44 -1.04 5.77 -12.97
C SER A 44 -0.03 5.45 -11.85
N LYS A 45 -0.39 5.74 -10.59
CA LYS A 45 0.44 5.46 -9.39
C LYS A 45 0.28 4.05 -8.87
N VAL A 46 -0.77 3.32 -9.29
CA VAL A 46 -0.97 1.94 -8.86
C VAL A 46 0.18 1.07 -9.36
N ARG A 47 0.71 0.26 -8.47
CA ARG A 47 1.75 -0.73 -8.75
C ARG A 47 1.21 -2.08 -8.30
N ALA A 48 1.30 -3.08 -9.18
CA ALA A 48 0.88 -4.44 -8.88
C ALA A 48 2.12 -5.35 -8.96
N PRO A 49 2.88 -5.49 -7.86
CA PRO A 49 4.02 -6.41 -7.84
C PRO A 49 3.52 -7.84 -8.07
N HIS A 50 4.22 -8.58 -8.94
CA HIS A 50 3.86 -9.96 -9.28
C HIS A 50 4.29 -10.94 -8.19
N ASP A 51 5.47 -10.72 -7.62
CA ASP A 51 6.06 -11.55 -6.57
C ASP A 51 6.83 -10.65 -5.60
N VAL A 52 6.86 -11.01 -4.32
CA VAL A 52 7.47 -10.23 -3.25
C VAL A 52 8.14 -11.16 -2.23
N ALA A 53 9.38 -10.85 -1.88
CA ALA A 53 10.13 -11.54 -0.84
C ALA A 53 10.74 -10.53 0.15
N LEU A 54 10.72 -10.88 1.44
CA LEU A 54 11.43 -10.18 2.50
C LEU A 54 12.71 -10.95 2.82
N SER A 55 13.83 -10.25 3.03
CA SER A 55 15.07 -10.89 3.49
C SER A 55 14.89 -11.52 4.88
N PRO A 56 15.62 -12.59 5.22
CA PRO A 56 15.50 -13.24 6.54
C PRO A 56 15.81 -12.32 7.73
N ASP A 57 16.68 -11.33 7.53
CA ASP A 57 17.01 -10.31 8.52
C ASP A 57 15.98 -9.16 8.59
N GLY A 58 14.95 -9.19 7.75
CA GLY A 58 13.88 -8.20 7.69
C GLY A 58 14.30 -6.82 7.14
N THR A 59 15.55 -6.66 6.67
CA THR A 59 16.07 -5.33 6.30
C THR A 59 15.81 -4.95 4.86
N ARG A 60 15.44 -5.90 3.98
CA ARG A 60 15.28 -5.68 2.54
C ARG A 60 14.04 -6.36 1.98
N LEU A 61 13.46 -5.72 0.98
CA LEU A 61 12.38 -6.23 0.16
C LEU A 61 12.90 -6.43 -1.26
N ALA A 62 12.51 -7.53 -1.89
CA ALA A 62 12.69 -7.78 -3.32
C ALA A 62 11.32 -8.03 -3.94
N TRP A 63 11.06 -7.46 -5.12
CA TRP A 63 9.82 -7.73 -5.85
C TRP A 63 10.04 -7.71 -7.36
N ILE A 64 9.10 -8.34 -8.06
CA ILE A 64 9.03 -8.32 -9.53
C ILE A 64 7.94 -7.37 -9.96
N GLU A 65 8.27 -6.42 -10.81
CA GLU A 65 7.33 -5.50 -11.42
C GLU A 65 7.20 -5.81 -12.92
N ARG A 66 5.97 -5.98 -13.39
CA ARG A 66 5.67 -6.04 -14.83
C ARG A 66 5.35 -4.64 -15.31
N VAL A 67 6.17 -4.16 -16.24
CA VAL A 67 6.03 -2.85 -16.86
C VAL A 67 5.65 -3.06 -18.32
N ARG A 68 4.58 -2.39 -18.75
CA ARG A 68 4.23 -2.28 -20.16
C ARG A 68 5.18 -1.28 -20.81
N ALA A 69 6.01 -1.73 -21.74
CA ALA A 69 6.86 -0.85 -22.53
C ALA A 69 6.04 -0.10 -23.59
N ALA A 70 6.62 0.99 -24.14
CA ALA A 70 5.96 1.83 -25.14
C ALA A 70 5.61 1.09 -26.45
N ASP A 71 6.36 0.03 -26.76
CA ASP A 71 6.11 -0.90 -27.87
C ASP A 71 4.96 -1.89 -27.59
N GLY A 72 4.36 -1.84 -26.41
CA GLY A 72 3.32 -2.77 -25.97
C GLY A 72 3.85 -4.12 -25.47
N ALA A 73 5.17 -4.34 -25.41
CA ALA A 73 5.73 -5.53 -24.78
C ALA A 73 5.60 -5.45 -23.25
N GLU A 74 5.33 -6.57 -22.59
CA GLU A 74 5.50 -6.66 -21.14
C GLU A 74 6.95 -7.00 -20.82
N ARG A 75 7.54 -6.27 -19.88
CA ARG A 75 8.88 -6.53 -19.35
C ARG A 75 8.82 -6.71 -17.85
N SER A 76 9.53 -7.71 -17.36
CA SER A 76 9.68 -7.94 -15.92
C SER A 76 10.98 -7.32 -15.45
N THR A 77 10.93 -6.56 -14.35
CA THR A 77 12.11 -6.02 -13.69
C THR A 77 12.15 -6.48 -12.24
N ILE A 78 13.35 -6.83 -11.77
CA ILE A 78 13.59 -7.18 -10.37
C ILE A 78 14.00 -5.90 -9.65
N ARG A 79 13.29 -5.59 -8.57
CA ARG A 79 13.54 -4.41 -7.73
C ARG A 79 13.91 -4.87 -6.33
N VAL A 80 14.80 -4.11 -5.70
CA VAL A 80 15.21 -4.32 -4.31
C VAL A 80 15.22 -2.98 -3.59
N ALA A 81 14.65 -2.92 -2.40
CA ALA A 81 14.71 -1.75 -1.52
C ALA A 81 14.98 -2.19 -0.08
N ARG A 82 15.31 -1.24 0.79
CA ARG A 82 15.22 -1.46 2.23
C ARG A 82 13.76 -1.60 2.65
N ALA A 83 13.52 -2.31 3.75
CA ALA A 83 12.16 -2.52 4.27
C ALA A 83 11.49 -1.22 4.75
N ASP A 84 12.25 -0.14 4.99
CA ASP A 84 11.73 1.20 5.27
C ASP A 84 11.30 1.98 3.99
N GLY A 85 11.41 1.36 2.82
CA GLY A 85 11.09 1.96 1.52
C GLY A 85 12.22 2.78 0.91
N SER A 86 13.35 2.95 1.60
CA SER A 86 14.50 3.69 1.07
C SER A 86 15.41 2.83 0.19
N GLY A 87 16.23 3.48 -0.64
CA GLY A 87 17.30 2.82 -1.39
C GLY A 87 16.82 1.82 -2.43
N GLU A 88 15.67 2.08 -3.06
CA GLU A 88 15.17 1.28 -4.18
C GLU A 88 16.16 1.26 -5.35
N ARG A 89 16.40 0.08 -5.90
CA ARG A 89 17.23 -0.13 -7.08
C ARG A 89 16.73 -1.28 -7.94
N THR A 90 17.00 -1.18 -9.24
CA THR A 90 16.82 -2.28 -10.18
C THR A 90 18.03 -3.21 -10.14
N VAL A 91 17.78 -4.51 -10.22
CA VAL A 91 18.80 -5.53 -10.43
C VAL A 91 18.64 -6.05 -11.86
N THR A 92 19.66 -5.85 -12.69
CA THR A 92 19.73 -6.29 -14.10
C THR A 92 20.53 -7.57 -14.22
#